data_AF-A0A353LW75-F1
#
_entry.id   AF-A0A353LW75-F1
#
_cell.length_a   1.000
_cell.length_b   1.000
_cell.length_c   1.000
_cell.angle_alpha   90.00
_cell.angle_beta   90.00
_cell.angle_gamma   90.00
#
_symmetry.space_group_name_H-M   'P 1'
#
loop_
_entity.id
_entity.type
_entity.pdbx_description
1 polymer ?
#
loop_
_entity_poly.entity_id
_entity_poly.type
_entity_poly.pdbx_seq_one_letter_code
_entity_poly.pdbx_strand_id
1 'polypeptide(L)'
;MGAHALRKVKEYPDYVKLVQDADILDHFGSQEIWLNFWHSAYRREAAEHSLEFYRHFYTENASRVRALLNYPTSVQFFDEKDRFVQDFVDRFRRESEGELVG
;
A
#
# COMPACT_ATOMS: atom_id res chain seq x y z
N MET A 1 -5.96 20.47 5.52
CA MET A 1 -5.54 19.06 5.67
C MET A 1 -6.70 18.29 6.27
N GLY A 2 -7.17 17.21 5.63
CA GLY A 2 -8.31 16.43 6.11
C GLY A 2 -8.01 15.70 7.43
N ALA A 3 -9.03 15.45 8.25
CA ALA A 3 -8.89 14.83 9.56
C ALA A 3 -8.23 13.42 9.53
N HIS A 4 -8.19 12.78 8.36
CA HIS A 4 -7.52 11.49 8.11
C HIS A 4 -5.99 11.56 8.25
N ALA A 5 -5.39 12.76 8.13
CA ALA A 5 -3.95 12.96 8.29
C ALA A 5 -3.50 13.00 9.77
N LEU A 6 -4.43 13.05 10.73
CA LEU A 6 -4.14 13.22 12.16
C LEU A 6 -4.25 11.89 12.96
N ARG A 7 -3.79 10.78 12.37
CA ARG A 7 -3.84 9.46 13.02
C ARG A 7 -2.95 9.43 14.27
N LYS A 8 -3.46 8.83 15.35
CA LYS A 8 -2.74 8.66 16.64
C LYS A 8 -2.18 9.95 17.28
N VAL A 9 -2.64 11.14 16.86
CA VAL A 9 -2.24 12.43 17.46
C VAL A 9 -2.91 12.65 18.81
N LYS A 10 -4.09 12.06 19.01
CA LYS A 10 -4.85 12.05 20.27
C LYS A 10 -5.73 10.81 20.32
N GLU A 11 -6.40 10.61 21.45
CA GLU A 11 -7.46 9.62 21.54
C GLU A 11 -8.71 10.08 20.76
N TYR A 12 -9.21 9.20 19.90
CA TYR A 12 -10.39 9.42 19.08
C TYR A 12 -11.51 8.44 19.46
N PRO A 13 -12.79 8.82 19.26
CA PRO A 13 -13.91 7.88 19.36
C PRO A 13 -13.74 6.69 18.41
N ASP A 14 -14.30 5.53 18.79
CA ASP A 14 -14.10 4.28 18.06
C ASP A 14 -14.56 4.34 16.60
N TYR A 15 -15.66 5.04 16.31
CA TYR A 15 -16.15 5.23 14.94
C TYR A 15 -15.16 6.02 14.07
N VAL A 16 -14.40 6.96 14.65
CA VAL A 16 -13.36 7.71 13.92
C VAL A 16 -12.17 6.80 13.63
N LYS A 17 -11.73 6.00 14.60
CA LYS A 17 -10.66 5.00 14.43
C LYS A 17 -11.02 3.98 13.36
N LEU A 18 -12.27 3.52 13.32
CA LEU A 18 -12.76 2.59 12.30
C LEU A 18 -12.66 3.19 10.90
N VAL A 19 -13.10 4.43 10.71
CA VAL A 19 -12.97 5.12 9.42
C VAL A 19 -11.50 5.36 9.05
N GLN A 20 -10.63 5.67 10.00
CA GLN A 20 -9.19 5.85 9.76
C GLN A 20 -8.51 4.56 9.29
N ASP A 21 -8.88 3.42 9.87
CA ASP A 21 -8.38 2.09 9.47
C ASP A 21 -8.93 1.70 8.10
N ALA A 22 -10.23 1.91 7.84
CA ALA A 22 -10.83 1.64 6.53
C ALA A 22 -10.15 2.45 5.41
N ASP A 23 -9.91 3.74 5.62
CA ASP A 23 -9.17 4.59 4.66
C ASP A 23 -7.76 4.05 4.38
N ILE A 24 -7.06 3.49 5.38
CA ILE A 24 -5.77 2.82 5.12
C ILE A 24 -5.97 1.58 4.25
N LEU A 25 -6.90 0.71 4.62
CA LEU A 25 -7.11 -0.59 3.97
C LEU A 25 -7.57 -0.45 2.51
N ASP A 26 -8.30 0.61 2.19
CA ASP A 26 -8.76 0.92 0.82
C ASP A 26 -7.62 1.35 -0.11
N HIS A 27 -6.45 1.73 0.43
CA HIS A 27 -5.26 2.08 -0.34
C HIS A 27 -4.24 0.93 -0.43
N PHE A 28 -4.57 -0.29 0.02
CA PHE A 28 -3.68 -1.46 0.03
C PHE A 28 -4.25 -2.67 -0.73
N GLY A 29 -3.37 -3.57 -1.17
CA GLY A 29 -3.72 -4.71 -2.01
C GLY A 29 -3.84 -4.30 -3.49
N SER A 30 -4.83 -4.81 -4.21
CA SER A 30 -5.01 -4.50 -5.64
C SER A 30 -5.18 -3.00 -5.94
N GLN A 31 -5.75 -2.23 -5.00
CA GLN A 31 -5.89 -0.77 -5.15
C GLN A 31 -4.54 -0.06 -5.12
N GLU A 32 -3.60 -0.52 -4.31
CA GLU A 32 -2.25 0.05 -4.25
C GLU A 32 -1.54 -0.12 -5.59
N ILE A 33 -1.58 -1.35 -6.13
CA ILE A 33 -0.99 -1.69 -7.43
C ILE A 33 -1.58 -0.82 -8.52
N TRP A 34 -2.92 -0.72 -8.57
CA TRP A 34 -3.62 0.11 -9.53
C TRP A 34 -3.20 1.58 -9.43
N LEU A 35 -3.20 2.15 -8.22
CA LEU A 35 -2.86 3.56 -7.99
C LEU A 35 -1.41 3.86 -8.32
N ASN A 36 -0.48 2.92 -8.06
CA ASN A 36 0.93 3.07 -8.40
C ASN A 36 1.14 3.19 -9.92
N PHE A 37 0.58 2.25 -10.69
CA PHE A 37 0.68 2.30 -12.14
C PHE A 37 -0.07 3.50 -12.73
N TRP A 38 -1.24 3.84 -12.17
CA TRP A 38 -2.01 5.01 -12.61
C TRP A 38 -1.24 6.32 -12.39
N HIS A 39 -0.59 6.48 -11.23
CA HIS A 39 0.26 7.63 -10.94
C HIS A 39 1.45 7.72 -11.89
N SER A 40 2.13 6.60 -12.15
CA SER A 40 3.25 6.53 -13.10
C SER A 40 2.80 6.90 -14.52
N ALA A 41 1.66 6.35 -14.98
CA ALA A 41 1.08 6.66 -16.27
C ALA A 41 0.69 8.15 -16.40
N TYR A 42 0.10 8.73 -15.36
CA TYR A 42 -0.22 10.16 -15.31
C TYR A 42 1.03 11.04 -15.47
N ARG A 43 2.17 10.60 -14.92
CA ARG A 43 3.47 11.27 -15.04
C ARG A 43 4.25 10.93 -16.31
N ARG A 44 3.70 10.08 -17.19
CA ARG A 44 4.38 9.55 -18.38
C ARG A 44 5.66 8.78 -18.03
N GLU A 45 5.68 8.18 -16.85
CA GLU A 45 6.74 7.28 -16.41
C GLU A 45 6.49 5.88 -16.96
N ALA A 46 7.58 5.15 -17.21
CA ALA A 46 7.51 3.76 -17.67
C ALA A 46 7.32 2.80 -16.49
N ALA A 47 7.01 1.54 -16.76
CA ALA A 47 6.72 0.54 -15.73
C ALA A 47 7.92 0.27 -14.80
N GLU A 48 9.14 0.54 -15.27
CA GLU A 48 10.37 0.46 -14.49
C GLU A 48 10.34 1.43 -13.30
N HIS A 49 9.66 2.57 -13.42
CA HIS A 49 9.53 3.51 -12.31
C HIS A 49 8.66 2.94 -11.18
N SER A 50 7.59 2.21 -11.51
CA SER A 50 6.82 1.44 -10.53
C SER A 50 7.69 0.42 -9.81
N LEU A 51 8.53 -0.33 -10.54
CA LEU A 51 9.46 -1.29 -9.96
C LEU A 51 10.50 -0.63 -9.03
N GLU A 52 11.02 0.54 -9.39
CA GLU A 52 11.90 1.33 -8.52
C GLU A 52 11.20 1.77 -7.23
N PHE A 53 9.95 2.22 -7.34
CA PHE A 53 9.14 2.57 -6.18
C PHE A 53 9.01 1.39 -5.21
N TYR A 54 8.63 0.23 -5.72
CA TYR A 54 8.48 -0.97 -4.89
C TYR A 54 9.80 -1.43 -4.28
N ARG A 55 10.91 -1.29 -5.00
CA ARG A 55 12.24 -1.68 -4.52
C ARG A 55 12.76 -0.79 -3.38
N HIS A 56 12.49 0.52 -3.45
CA HIS A 56 13.19 1.49 -2.59
C HIS A 56 12.30 2.16 -1.56
N PHE A 57 10.99 2.30 -1.81
CA PHE A 57 10.13 3.16 -1.02
C PHE A 57 8.93 2.43 -0.40
N TYR A 58 8.42 1.40 -1.07
CA TYR A 58 7.18 0.74 -0.66
C TYR A 58 7.25 0.14 0.74
N THR A 59 8.25 -0.69 1.05
CA THR A 59 8.35 -1.41 2.33
C THR A 59 8.41 -0.46 3.54
N GLU A 60 9.16 0.64 3.43
CA GLU A 60 9.22 1.66 4.48
C GLU A 60 7.86 2.34 4.65
N ASN A 61 7.22 2.72 3.54
CA ASN A 61 5.90 3.34 3.57
C ASN A 61 4.82 2.41 4.14
N ALA A 62 4.80 1.15 3.72
CA ALA A 62 3.88 0.12 4.21
C ALA A 62 4.05 -0.07 5.72
N SER A 63 5.29 -0.21 6.21
CA SER A 63 5.60 -0.32 7.63
C SER A 63 5.11 0.89 8.43
N ARG A 64 5.35 2.10 7.92
CA ARG A 64 4.90 3.35 8.54
C ARG A 64 3.37 3.43 8.60
N VAL A 65 2.68 3.08 7.53
CA VAL A 65 1.21 3.13 7.47
C VAL A 65 0.58 2.05 8.34
N ARG A 66 1.12 0.83 8.34
CA ARG A 66 0.71 -0.27 9.22
C ARG A 66 0.71 0.14 10.69
N ALA A 67 1.75 0.86 11.11
CA ALA A 67 1.88 1.36 12.49
C ALA A 67 0.78 2.35 12.89
N LEU A 68 0.01 2.90 11.95
CA LEU A 68 -1.09 3.83 12.20
C LEU A 68 -2.45 3.15 12.40
N LEU A 69 -2.57 1.85 12.12
CA LEU A 69 -3.81 1.09 12.34
C LEU A 69 -4.15 1.02 13.83
N ASN A 70 -5.45 1.06 14.12
CA ASN A 70 -6.00 1.10 15.47
C ASN A 70 -6.40 -0.28 15.98
N TYR A 71 -6.94 -1.14 15.12
CA TYR A 71 -7.47 -2.44 15.53
C TYR A 71 -6.61 -3.62 15.06
N PRO A 72 -6.46 -4.68 15.88
CA PRO A 72 -5.72 -5.88 15.48
C PRO A 72 -6.27 -6.55 14.22
N THR A 73 -7.59 -6.58 14.04
CA THR A 73 -8.23 -7.11 12.84
C THR A 73 -7.83 -6.33 11.59
N SER A 74 -7.78 -5.00 11.67
CA SER A 74 -7.31 -4.17 10.56
C SER A 74 -5.86 -4.49 10.21
N VAL A 75 -5.00 -4.72 11.21
CA VAL A 75 -3.60 -5.12 10.98
C VAL A 75 -3.52 -6.46 10.26
N GLN A 76 -4.35 -7.44 10.60
CA GLN A 76 -4.37 -8.74 9.91
C GLN A 76 -4.74 -8.60 8.43
N PHE A 77 -5.79 -7.83 8.12
CA PHE A 77 -6.18 -7.57 6.73
C PHE A 77 -5.13 -6.75 5.97
N PHE A 78 -4.46 -5.82 6.65
CA PHE A 78 -3.35 -5.09 6.06
C PHE A 78 -2.20 -6.03 5.69
N ASP A 79 -1.80 -6.91 6.60
CA ASP A 79 -0.68 -7.85 6.39
C ASP A 79 -0.96 -8.82 5.24
N GLU A 80 -2.22 -9.27 5.10
CA GLU A 80 -2.65 -10.07 3.94
C GLU A 80 -2.55 -9.28 2.64
N LYS A 81 -3.03 -8.02 2.62
CA LYS A 81 -2.98 -7.14 1.45
C LYS A 81 -1.55 -6.78 1.05
N ASP A 82 -0.69 -6.48 2.01
CA ASP A 82 0.73 -6.18 1.79
C ASP A 82 1.45 -7.39 1.19
N ARG A 83 1.21 -8.60 1.73
CA ARG A 83 1.74 -9.84 1.15
C ARG A 83 1.31 -10.01 -0.30
N PHE A 84 0.05 -9.79 -0.62
CA PHE A 84 -0.44 -9.86 -2.00
C PHE A 84 0.29 -8.87 -2.93
N VAL A 85 0.55 -7.64 -2.47
CA VAL A 85 1.33 -6.66 -3.26
C VAL A 85 2.75 -7.15 -3.48
N GLN A 86 3.42 -7.63 -2.43
CA GLN A 86 4.80 -8.15 -2.53
C GLN A 86 4.89 -9.33 -3.50
N ASP A 87 3.95 -10.28 -3.43
CA ASP A 87 3.89 -11.44 -4.32
C ASP A 87 3.66 -11.01 -5.78
N PHE A 88 2.78 -10.02 -6.01
CA PHE A 88 2.56 -9.45 -7.33
C PHE A 88 3.83 -8.77 -7.87
N VAL A 89 4.47 -7.94 -7.06
CA VAL A 89 5.66 -7.17 -7.45
C VAL A 89 6.83 -8.09 -7.77
N ASP A 90 7.07 -9.14 -6.97
CA ASP A 90 8.15 -10.08 -7.27
C ASP A 90 7.92 -10.78 -8.60
N ARG A 91 6.69 -11.26 -8.85
CA ARG A 91 6.31 -11.83 -10.15
C ARG A 91 6.50 -10.82 -11.28
N PHE A 92 5.99 -9.61 -11.12
CA PHE A 92 6.05 -8.56 -12.13
C PHE A 92 7.50 -8.17 -12.48
N ARG A 93 8.38 -8.10 -11.48
CA ARG A 93 9.82 -7.86 -11.66
C ARG A 93 10.45 -8.95 -12.52
N ARG A 94 10.20 -10.22 -12.20
CA ARG A 94 10.75 -11.37 -12.93
C ARG A 94 10.27 -11.40 -14.38
N GLU A 95 8.98 -11.19 -14.60
CA GLU A 95 8.40 -11.11 -15.95
C GLU A 95 8.98 -9.93 -16.76
N SER A 96 9.26 -8.79 -16.10
CA SER A 96 9.88 -7.62 -16.73
C SER A 96 11.36 -7.84 -17.09
N GLU A 97 12.04 -8.72 -16.38
CA GLU A 97 13.41 -9.18 -16.68
C GLU A 97 13.44 -10.26 -17.78
N GLY A 98 12.27 -10.66 -18.31
CA GLY A 98 12.12 -11.64 -19.38
C GLY A 98 12.03 -13.10 -18.89
N GLU A 99 11.86 -13.32 -17.58
CA GLU A 99 11.65 -14.66 -17.04
C GLU A 99 10.24 -15.19 -17.36
N LEU A 100 10.14 -16.48 -17.67
CA LEU A 100 8.86 -17.17 -17.77
C LEU A 100 8.45 -17.68 -16.39
N VAL A 101 7.39 -17.11 -15.81
CA VAL A 101 6.84 -17.50 -14.50
C VAL A 101 5.52 -18.26 -14.72
N GLY A 102 5.48 -19.53 -14.30
CA GLY A 102 4.33 -20.43 -14.42
C GLY A 102 3.91 -21.02 -13.09
#